data_AF-A0A9P3JR89-F1
#
_entry.id   AF-A0A9P3JR89-F1
#
_cell.length_a   1.000
_cell.length_b   1.000
_cell.length_c   1.000
_cell.angle_alpha   90.00
_cell.angle_beta   90.00
_cell.angle_gamma   90.00
#
_symmetry.space_group_name_H-M   'P 1'
#
loop_
_entity.id
_entity.type
_entity.pdbx_description
1 polymer ?
#
loop_
_entity_poly.entity_id
_entity_poly.type
_entity_poly.pdbx_seq_one_letter_code
_entity_poly.pdbx_strand_id
1 'polypeptide(L)'
;MRSFIGKVVSNKMQKSVVVAVERFKTHSKYPKVVHSTKKFMAHDESNDCSMGDQVRIESSRPLSKRKHWVVTEVLRKARIFNIDDTKRPAAAAAAATAAAAAASAAGAGVGGAGGAGVGAGRTAAAIEAALAAQSASTSSHSASSL
;
A
#
# COMPACT_ATOMS: atom_id res chain seq x y z
N MET A 1 22.31 -25.32 -8.95
CA MET A 1 21.17 -24.43 -9.27
C MET A 1 21.70 -23.06 -9.67
N ARG A 2 21.07 -22.36 -10.62
CA ARG A 2 21.51 -21.02 -11.02
C ARG A 2 20.61 -19.97 -10.36
N SER A 3 21.20 -19.11 -9.54
CA SER A 3 20.53 -18.02 -8.86
C SER A 3 20.83 -16.68 -9.55
N PHE A 4 19.84 -15.81 -9.63
CA PHE A 4 20.01 -14.43 -10.08
C PHE A 4 19.43 -13.46 -9.06
N ILE A 5 20.01 -12.27 -9.00
CA ILE A 5 19.51 -11.18 -8.17
C ILE A 5 18.95 -10.12 -9.13
N GLY A 6 17.76 -9.62 -8.83
CA GLY A 6 17.09 -8.64 -9.66
C GLY A 6 16.12 -7.79 -8.88
N LYS A 7 15.50 -6.83 -9.57
CA LYS A 7 14.48 -5.94 -9.01
C LYS A 7 13.10 -6.34 -9.49
N VAL A 8 12.09 -6.26 -8.62
CA VAL A 8 10.71 -6.54 -8.98
C VAL A 8 10.13 -5.34 -9.75
N VAL A 9 9.68 -5.59 -10.99
CA VAL A 9 9.12 -4.57 -11.90
C VAL A 9 7.59 -4.58 -11.91
N SER A 10 6.97 -5.76 -11.77
CA SER A 10 5.50 -5.87 -11.75
C SER A 10 5.04 -7.00 -10.83
N ASN A 11 4.13 -6.68 -9.91
CA ASN A 11 3.47 -7.58 -8.97
C ASN A 11 1.95 -7.63 -9.22
N LYS A 12 1.50 -7.21 -10.42
CA LYS A 12 0.08 -7.15 -10.77
C LYS A 12 -0.59 -8.52 -10.90
N MET A 13 0.18 -9.60 -10.94
CA MET A 13 -0.30 -10.96 -11.18
C MET A 13 -0.36 -11.75 -9.88
N GLN A 14 -1.29 -12.70 -9.81
CA GLN A 14 -1.43 -13.58 -8.67
C GLN A 14 -0.30 -14.63 -8.63
N LYS A 15 0.27 -14.84 -7.43
CA LYS A 15 1.33 -15.81 -7.13
C LYS A 15 2.59 -15.64 -7.98
N SER A 16 2.74 -14.51 -8.66
CA SER A 16 3.69 -14.34 -9.77
C SER A 16 4.23 -12.93 -9.81
N VAL A 17 5.54 -12.80 -9.91
CA VAL A 17 6.21 -11.50 -10.02
C VAL A 17 7.13 -11.46 -11.23
N VAL A 18 7.23 -10.27 -11.84
CA VAL A 18 8.17 -10.02 -12.95
C VAL A 18 9.42 -9.38 -12.37
N VAL A 19 10.54 -10.09 -12.47
CA VAL A 19 11.85 -9.66 -11.98
C VAL A 19 12.72 -9.25 -13.16
N ALA A 20 13.29 -8.06 -13.12
CA ALA A 20 14.31 -7.62 -14.06
C ALA A 20 15.70 -7.96 -13.49
N VAL A 21 16.45 -8.74 -14.26
CA VAL A 21 17.86 -9.06 -13.98
C VAL A 21 18.72 -8.34 -15.00
N GLU A 22 19.61 -7.50 -14.48
CA GLU A 22 20.61 -6.80 -15.26
C GLU A 22 21.87 -7.66 -15.35
N ARG A 23 22.45 -7.75 -16.55
CA ARG A 23 23.74 -8.40 -16.76
C ARG A 23 24.61 -7.55 -17.67
N PHE A 24 25.89 -7.53 -17.35
CA PHE A 24 26.91 -6.97 -18.21
C PHE A 24 27.38 -8.04 -19.18
N LYS A 25 27.40 -7.74 -20.47
CA LYS A 25 27.96 -8.61 -21.50
C LYS A 25 28.88 -7.78 -22.41
N THR A 26 30.09 -8.27 -22.63
CA THR A 26 30.99 -7.67 -23.62
C THR A 26 30.49 -8.00 -25.02
N HIS A 27 30.47 -7.01 -25.92
CA HIS A 27 30.14 -7.24 -27.32
C HIS A 27 31.18 -8.17 -27.97
N SER A 28 30.76 -9.05 -28.89
CA SER A 28 31.67 -10.10 -29.41
C SER A 28 32.79 -9.54 -30.29
N LYS A 29 32.52 -8.49 -31.05
CA LYS A 29 33.48 -7.88 -31.99
C LYS A 29 34.28 -6.72 -31.37
N TYR A 30 33.74 -6.11 -30.30
CA TYR A 30 34.31 -4.90 -29.72
C TYR A 30 34.36 -5.05 -28.20
N PRO A 31 35.43 -4.60 -27.51
CA PRO A 31 35.57 -4.74 -26.06
C PRO A 31 34.62 -3.85 -25.24
N LYS A 32 33.59 -3.25 -25.86
CA LYS A 32 32.60 -2.44 -25.18
C LYS A 32 31.71 -3.33 -24.30
N VAL A 33 31.61 -2.98 -23.02
CA VAL A 33 30.68 -3.61 -22.07
C VAL A 33 29.29 -3.04 -22.30
N VAL A 34 28.32 -3.90 -22.58
CA VAL A 34 26.92 -3.53 -22.81
C VAL A 34 26.04 -4.09 -21.70
N HIS A 35 25.13 -3.26 -21.19
CA HIS A 35 24.11 -3.66 -20.25
C HIS A 35 22.96 -4.36 -20.99
N SER A 36 22.57 -5.54 -20.53
CA SER A 36 21.41 -6.27 -21.05
C SER A 36 20.49 -6.61 -19.89
N THR A 37 19.21 -6.25 -20.03
CA THR A 37 18.20 -6.55 -19.01
C THR A 37 17.26 -7.62 -19.52
N LYS A 38 17.09 -8.70 -18.75
CA LYS A 38 16.10 -9.75 -19.04
C LYS A 38 15.06 -9.80 -17.93
N LYS A 39 13.81 -9.99 -18.33
CA LYS A 39 12.67 -10.12 -17.41
C LYS A 39 12.33 -11.59 -17.23
N PHE A 40 12.23 -12.03 -15.99
CA PHE A 40 11.86 -13.40 -15.60
C PHE A 40 10.54 -13.38 -14.84
N MET A 41 9.70 -14.37 -15.07
CA MET A 41 8.50 -14.61 -14.27
C MET A 41 8.87 -15.58 -13.15
N ALA A 42 8.79 -15.09 -11.92
CA ALA A 42 9.08 -15.87 -10.73
C ALA A 42 7.79 -16.24 -9.98
N HIS A 43 7.81 -17.41 -9.34
CA HIS A 43 6.76 -17.89 -8.45
C HIS A 43 7.03 -17.43 -7.03
N ASP A 44 5.98 -16.93 -6.41
CA ASP A 44 5.90 -16.58 -5.00
C ASP A 44 4.53 -17.06 -4.54
N GLU A 45 4.47 -17.99 -3.57
CA GLU A 45 3.20 -18.54 -3.08
C GLU A 45 2.45 -17.55 -2.20
N SER A 46 3.19 -16.81 -1.38
CA SER A 46 2.68 -15.89 -0.37
C SER A 46 2.42 -14.49 -0.89
N ASN A 47 2.97 -14.14 -2.08
CA ASN A 47 2.95 -12.78 -2.64
C ASN A 47 3.59 -11.74 -1.71
N ASP A 48 4.66 -12.12 -1.00
CA ASP A 48 5.33 -11.25 -0.04
C ASP A 48 6.14 -10.12 -0.72
N CYS A 49 6.36 -10.24 -2.04
CA CYS A 49 7.17 -9.30 -2.82
C CYS A 49 6.42 -8.02 -3.22
N SER A 50 6.97 -6.87 -2.82
CA SER A 50 6.48 -5.55 -3.19
C SER A 50 7.18 -4.97 -4.42
N MET A 51 6.66 -3.85 -4.94
CA MET A 51 7.26 -3.17 -6.09
C MET A 51 8.58 -2.50 -5.75
N GLY A 52 9.60 -2.75 -6.58
CA GLY A 52 10.94 -2.20 -6.38
C GLY A 52 11.83 -3.03 -5.44
N ASP A 53 11.34 -4.14 -4.89
CA ASP A 53 12.12 -5.01 -4.02
C ASP A 53 13.28 -5.65 -4.78
N GLN A 54 14.39 -5.88 -4.07
CA GLN A 54 15.52 -6.66 -4.57
C GLN A 54 15.36 -8.10 -4.11
N VAL A 55 15.23 -9.01 -5.06
CA VAL A 55 14.91 -10.42 -4.81
C VAL A 55 15.95 -11.34 -5.44
N ARG A 56 16.19 -12.47 -4.79
CA ARG A 56 16.96 -13.60 -5.30
C ARG A 56 16.00 -14.62 -5.89
N ILE A 57 16.19 -14.93 -7.16
CA ILE A 57 15.41 -15.93 -7.90
C ILE A 57 16.26 -17.14 -8.24
N GLU A 58 15.65 -18.31 -8.23
CA GLU A 58 16.30 -19.59 -8.50
C GLU A 58 15.54 -20.39 -9.55
N SER A 59 16.26 -21.18 -10.35
CA SER A 59 15.66 -22.04 -11.36
C SER A 59 14.90 -23.20 -10.71
N SER A 60 13.66 -23.43 -11.12
CA SER A 60 12.80 -24.50 -10.60
C SER A 60 12.23 -25.37 -11.73
N ARG A 61 11.42 -26.36 -11.37
CA ARG A 61 10.57 -27.07 -12.34
C ARG A 61 9.65 -26.08 -13.06
N PRO A 62 9.24 -26.38 -14.30
CA PRO A 62 8.25 -25.55 -14.99
C PRO A 62 6.93 -25.53 -14.23
N LEU A 63 6.47 -24.35 -13.84
CA LEU A 63 5.13 -24.14 -13.26
C LEU A 63 4.12 -23.67 -14.31
N SER A 64 4.62 -23.09 -15.41
CA SER A 64 3.85 -22.67 -16.58
C SER A 64 4.81 -22.49 -17.77
N LYS A 65 4.32 -22.05 -18.93
CA LYS A 65 5.12 -21.86 -20.15
C LYS A 65 6.34 -20.94 -19.98
N ARG A 66 6.23 -19.92 -19.12
CA ARG A 66 7.29 -18.89 -18.91
C ARG A 66 7.80 -18.80 -17.47
N LYS A 67 7.11 -19.44 -16.53
CA LYS A 67 7.33 -19.32 -15.09
C LYS A 67 8.10 -20.53 -14.59
N HIS A 68 9.42 -20.43 -14.73
CA HIS A 68 10.41 -21.47 -14.41
C HIS A 68 11.35 -21.04 -13.27
N TRP A 69 11.03 -19.93 -12.63
CA TRP A 69 11.83 -19.32 -11.57
C TRP A 69 10.99 -19.25 -10.30
N VAL A 70 11.62 -19.41 -9.14
CA VAL A 70 11.01 -19.25 -7.81
C VAL A 70 11.75 -18.16 -7.07
N VAL A 71 11.03 -17.35 -6.30
CA VAL A 71 11.64 -16.37 -5.37
C VAL A 71 12.06 -17.12 -4.12
N THR A 72 13.35 -17.07 -3.79
CA THR A 72 13.90 -17.77 -2.60
C THR A 72 14.06 -16.82 -1.43
N GLU A 73 14.47 -15.57 -1.70
CA GLU A 73 14.84 -14.61 -0.67
C GLU A 73 14.58 -13.17 -1.14
N VAL A 74 13.95 -12.37 -0.28
CA VAL A 74 13.84 -10.91 -0.46
C VAL A 74 15.02 -10.26 0.25
N LEU A 75 16.00 -9.78 -0.52
CA LEU A 75 17.25 -9.21 0.02
C LEU A 75 17.02 -7.79 0.57
N ARG A 76 16.21 -6.99 -0.11
CA ARG A 76 15.94 -5.60 0.28
C ARG A 76 14.51 -5.23 -0.10
N LYS A 77 13.73 -4.80 0.89
CA LYS A 77 12.41 -4.19 0.64
C LYS A 77 12.58 -2.77 0.12
N ALA A 78 11.70 -2.39 -0.80
CA ALA A 78 11.64 -1.04 -1.34
C ALA A 78 11.28 -0.04 -0.25
N ARG A 79 11.93 1.12 -0.29
CA ARG A 79 11.51 2.28 0.50
C ARG A 79 10.44 2.99 -0.31
N ILE A 80 9.19 2.86 0.10
CA ILE A 80 8.11 3.69 -0.39
C ILE A 80 8.31 5.05 0.28
N PHE A 81 8.72 6.06 -0.49
CA PHE A 81 8.74 7.44 0.00
C PHE A 81 7.30 7.95 -0.11
N ASN A 82 6.60 8.03 1.02
CA ASN A 82 5.32 8.70 1.10
C ASN A 82 5.57 10.20 0.95
N ILE A 83 5.07 10.78 -0.14
CA ILE A 83 5.32 12.18 -0.50
C ILE A 83 4.63 13.15 0.48
N ASP A 84 3.64 12.66 1.23
CA ASP A 84 2.85 13.40 2.21
C ASP A 84 3.69 13.97 3.37
N ASP A 85 4.79 13.29 3.72
CA ASP A 85 5.71 13.75 4.78
C ASP A 85 6.64 14.89 4.30
N THR A 86 6.88 14.98 2.99
CA THR A 86 7.75 15.99 2.38
C THR A 86 7.03 17.27 1.95
N LYS A 87 5.70 17.29 1.96
CA LYS A 87 4.90 18.49 1.65
C LYS A 87 4.60 19.37 2.87
N ARG A 88 5.22 19.11 4.03
CA ARG A 88 5.22 20.07 5.14
C ARG A 88 6.59 20.72 5.35
N PRO A 89 6.95 21.71 4.52
CA PRO A 89 7.77 22.81 4.97
C PRO A 89 6.93 24.10 5.06
N ALA A 90 6.93 24.73 6.24
CA ALA A 90 6.68 26.17 6.46
C ALA A 90 5.27 26.78 6.65
N ALA A 91 4.13 26.06 6.66
CA ALA A 91 2.81 26.69 6.94
C ALA A 91 2.28 26.49 8.39
N ALA A 92 2.80 25.52 9.16
CA ALA A 92 2.31 25.20 10.50
C ALA A 92 3.29 25.54 11.65
N ALA A 93 4.37 26.26 11.37
CA ALA A 93 5.32 26.79 12.37
C ALA A 93 5.19 28.32 12.57
N ALA A 94 4.06 28.91 12.14
CA ALA A 94 3.73 30.33 12.33
C ALA A 94 2.44 30.55 13.16
N ALA A 95 1.92 29.52 13.84
CA ALA A 95 0.68 29.62 14.64
C ALA A 95 0.84 29.18 16.10
N ALA A 96 2.07 29.18 16.65
CA ALA A 96 2.34 28.84 18.06
C ALA A 96 3.28 29.81 18.80
N THR A 97 3.41 31.06 18.32
CA THR A 97 4.10 32.16 19.01
C THR A 97 3.24 33.43 19.04
N ALA A 98 1.98 33.29 19.47
CA ALA A 98 1.09 34.43 19.75
C ALA A 98 0.06 34.09 20.85
N ALA A 99 0.51 33.61 22.00
CA ALA A 99 -0.32 33.44 23.20
C ALA A 99 0.46 33.70 24.50
N ALA A 100 1.33 34.72 24.52
CA ALA A 100 2.05 35.15 25.71
C ALA A 100 2.42 36.65 25.74
N ALA A 101 1.60 37.54 25.17
CA ALA A 101 1.71 38.99 25.39
C ALA A 101 0.44 39.73 24.92
N ALA A 102 -0.55 39.93 25.81
CA ALA A 102 -1.50 41.06 25.77
C ALA A 102 -2.42 41.00 27.02
N ALA A 103 -1.85 41.35 28.16
CA ALA A 103 -2.60 41.91 29.27
C ALA A 103 -2.52 43.45 29.13
N SER A 104 -3.45 44.05 28.37
CA SER A 104 -3.87 45.47 28.52
C SER A 104 -4.88 45.88 27.43
N ALA A 105 -5.95 46.55 27.88
CA ALA A 105 -6.87 47.44 27.14
C ALA A 105 -8.17 46.86 26.51
N ALA A 106 -9.25 46.97 27.30
CA ALA A 106 -10.58 47.52 27.01
C ALA A 106 -11.21 47.47 25.58
N GLY A 107 -12.44 46.92 25.51
CA GLY A 107 -13.61 47.70 25.08
C GLY A 107 -14.26 47.39 23.71
N ALA A 108 -15.56 47.06 23.79
CA ALA A 108 -16.66 47.32 22.82
C ALA A 108 -16.93 46.31 21.67
N GLY A 109 -18.22 45.96 21.53
CA GLY A 109 -18.83 45.68 20.21
C GLY A 109 -19.64 44.39 20.08
N VAL A 110 -20.90 44.39 20.56
CA VAL A 110 -21.95 43.45 20.13
C VAL A 110 -22.49 43.86 18.75
N GLY A 111 -22.65 42.89 17.85
CA GLY A 111 -23.40 43.06 16.59
C GLY A 111 -23.39 41.77 15.77
N GLY A 112 -24.55 41.13 15.62
CA GLY A 112 -24.74 39.95 14.77
C GLY A 112 -25.27 40.27 13.37
N ALA A 113 -25.30 39.25 12.49
CA ALA A 113 -26.43 38.85 11.62
C ALA A 113 -25.97 38.13 10.33
N GLY A 114 -26.63 37.00 10.03
CA GLY A 114 -26.96 36.46 8.69
C GLY A 114 -25.82 35.84 7.85
N GLY A 115 -25.98 34.73 7.13
CA GLY A 115 -27.12 33.88 6.79
C GLY A 115 -26.79 33.00 5.56
N ALA A 116 -27.70 32.06 5.25
CA ALA A 116 -27.78 31.12 4.10
C ALA A 116 -26.88 29.87 4.17
N GLY A 117 -27.38 28.62 4.20
CA GLY A 117 -28.41 27.99 3.34
C GLY A 117 -27.72 27.43 2.09
N VAL A 118 -27.90 26.22 1.54
CA VAL A 118 -28.97 25.21 1.52
C VAL A 118 -28.35 23.94 0.89
N GLY A 119 -28.93 22.74 1.13
CA GLY A 119 -28.80 21.64 0.16
C GLY A 119 -28.88 20.21 0.71
N ALA A 120 -30.10 19.73 0.90
CA ALA A 120 -30.43 18.35 1.23
C ALA A 120 -30.57 17.46 -0.03
N GLY A 121 -30.12 16.20 0.08
CA GLY A 121 -30.67 14.99 -0.57
C GLY A 121 -30.67 14.92 -2.11
N ARG A 122 -30.65 13.79 -2.82
CA ARG A 122 -30.75 12.34 -2.60
C ARG A 122 -29.99 11.72 -3.80
N THR A 123 -29.40 10.54 -3.69
CA THR A 123 -29.99 9.28 -4.24
C THR A 123 -29.34 8.10 -3.50
N ALA A 124 -30.11 7.26 -2.81
CA ALA A 124 -30.75 6.06 -3.34
C ALA A 124 -29.74 4.97 -3.81
N ALA A 125 -29.27 4.14 -2.87
CA ALA A 125 -29.16 2.67 -3.00
C ALA A 125 -28.35 2.07 -1.83
N ALA A 126 -28.80 0.91 -1.35
CA ALA A 126 -28.03 -0.13 -0.62
C ALA A 126 -27.74 0.20 0.87
N ILE A 127 -28.14 -0.54 1.93
CA ILE A 127 -28.49 -1.95 2.22
C ILE A 127 -29.13 -1.90 3.65
N GLU A 128 -30.39 -2.27 3.94
CA GLU A 128 -30.93 -3.64 4.11
C GLU A 128 -30.03 -4.62 4.90
N ALA A 129 -29.54 -4.25 6.09
CA ALA A 129 -28.83 -5.18 6.98
C ALA A 129 -28.91 -4.85 8.49
N ALA A 130 -30.06 -4.44 9.03
CA ALA A 130 -30.14 -3.97 10.43
C ALA A 130 -31.34 -4.46 11.27
N LEU A 131 -32.09 -5.50 10.86
CA LEU A 131 -33.27 -5.94 11.62
C LEU A 131 -33.35 -7.47 11.80
N ALA A 132 -32.52 -8.05 12.66
CA ALA A 132 -32.73 -9.42 13.15
C ALA A 132 -32.09 -9.73 14.53
N ALA A 133 -31.66 -8.72 15.30
CA ALA A 133 -30.91 -8.94 16.55
C ALA A 133 -31.69 -8.64 17.84
N GLN A 134 -33.00 -8.40 17.79
CA GLN A 134 -33.79 -8.10 19.00
C GLN A 134 -35.16 -8.80 18.99
N SER A 135 -35.15 -10.11 19.23
CA SER A 135 -36.21 -10.78 19.99
C SER A 135 -35.55 -11.66 21.05
N ALA A 136 -35.33 -11.03 22.20
CA ALA A 136 -34.82 -11.68 23.39
C ALA A 136 -35.82 -12.71 23.93
N SER A 137 -35.27 -13.83 24.41
CA SER A 137 -35.69 -14.54 25.64
C SER A 137 -37.19 -14.81 25.86
N THR A 138 -37.64 -16.05 25.64
CA THR A 138 -38.58 -16.71 26.56
C THR A 138 -38.42 -18.24 26.51
N SER A 139 -38.20 -18.85 27.69
CA SER A 139 -38.41 -20.25 28.12
C SER A 139 -37.70 -21.38 27.36
N SER A 140 -36.68 -22.03 27.93
CA SER A 140 -36.78 -23.23 28.82
C SER A 140 -37.48 -24.41 28.13
N HIS A 141 -36.89 -25.61 28.02
CA HIS A 141 -36.87 -26.60 29.10
C HIS A 141 -35.69 -27.58 28.98
N SER A 142 -35.17 -27.90 30.16
CA SER A 142 -34.13 -28.86 30.50
C SER A 142 -34.53 -30.33 30.28
N ALA A 143 -33.55 -31.18 29.99
CA ALA A 143 -33.30 -32.52 30.57
C ALA A 143 -32.12 -33.15 29.79
N SER A 144 -30.97 -33.46 30.41
CA SER A 144 -30.68 -34.72 31.14
C SER A 144 -30.92 -35.95 30.26
N SER A 145 -30.05 -36.95 30.13
CA SER A 145 -28.80 -37.35 30.77
C SER A 145 -28.33 -38.63 30.02
N LEU A 146 -27.08 -39.02 30.25
CA LEU A 146 -26.43 -40.32 29.94
C LEU A 146 -25.85 -40.50 28.54
#